data_AF-A0A6G1RQ51-F1
#
_entry.id   AF-A0A6G1RQ51-F1
#
_cell.length_a   1.000
_cell.length_b   1.000
_cell.length_c   1.000
_cell.angle_alpha   90.00
_cell.angle_beta   90.00
_cell.angle_gamma   90.00
#
_symmetry.space_group_name_H-M   'P 1'
#
loop_
_entity.id
_entity.type
_entity.pdbx_description
1 polymer ?
#
loop_
_entity_poly.entity_id
_entity_poly.type
_entity_poly.pdbx_seq_one_letter_code
_entity_poly.pdbx_strand_id
1 'polypeptide(L)'
;VEMFGLPRDTKRKYRTKLTSTANSINPVWKEEAFVFEKIMMPELASLKMVAWEEGGKFIGHRVIPVIAVHSGYHHICLRNESNMPLTMPSLFVYLEVKDYVPDAWADLTIALSNPIKFFNLQDKR
;
A
#
# COMPACT_ATOMS: atom_id res chain seq x y z
N VAL A 1 3.85 -5.06 6.70
CA VAL A 1 2.68 -4.27 6.24
C VAL A 1 1.45 -5.14 6.35
N GLU A 2 0.39 -4.61 6.95
CA GLU A 2 -0.84 -5.32 7.29
C GLU A 2 -2.04 -4.47 6.89
N MET A 3 -3.15 -5.12 6.56
CA MET A 3 -4.44 -4.46 6.36
C MET A 3 -5.42 -4.97 7.42
N PHE A 4 -6.06 -4.02 8.10
CA PHE A 4 -7.18 -4.27 9.01
C PHE A 4 -8.46 -3.84 8.32
N GLY A 5 -9.56 -4.53 8.58
CA GLY A 5 -10.87 -4.19 8.04
C GLY A 5 -11.84 -5.34 8.22
N LEU A 6 -12.73 -5.55 7.26
CA LEU A 6 -13.59 -6.73 7.25
C LEU A 6 -12.75 -8.02 7.20
N PRO A 7 -13.29 -9.18 7.65
CA PRO A 7 -12.55 -10.45 7.62
C PRO A 7 -11.98 -10.82 6.25
N ARG A 8 -12.65 -10.42 5.16
CA ARG A 8 -12.18 -10.65 3.77
C ARG A 8 -11.10 -9.66 3.32
N ASP A 9 -11.08 -8.45 3.88
CA ASP A 9 -10.09 -7.42 3.56
C ASP A 9 -8.80 -7.60 4.37
N THR A 10 -8.91 -8.30 5.49
CA THR A 10 -7.79 -8.56 6.39
C THR A 10 -6.85 -9.60 5.77
N LYS A 11 -5.80 -9.14 5.07
CA LYS A 11 -4.64 -9.96 4.69
C LYS A 11 -3.54 -9.86 5.74
N ARG A 12 -3.08 -11.02 6.25
CA ARG A 12 -2.03 -11.08 7.28
C ARG A 12 -0.62 -10.95 6.68
N LYS A 13 0.10 -9.96 7.23
CA LYS A 13 1.55 -9.67 7.21
C LYS A 13 2.31 -9.98 5.90
N TYR A 14 2.39 -8.96 5.04
CA TYR A 14 3.57 -8.82 4.17
C TYR A 14 4.77 -8.37 5.01
N ARG A 15 5.96 -8.90 4.73
CA ARG A 15 7.18 -8.56 5.44
C ARG A 15 8.33 -8.37 4.45
N THR A 16 9.09 -7.30 4.65
CA THR A 16 10.33 -7.09 3.92
C THR A 16 11.40 -8.10 4.35
N LYS A 17 12.34 -8.40 3.46
CA LYS A 17 13.56 -9.13 3.77
C LYS A 17 14.40 -8.34 4.76
N LEU A 18 15.12 -9.06 5.61
CA LEU A 18 16.17 -8.48 6.44
C LEU A 18 17.28 -7.94 5.51
N THR A 19 17.78 -6.77 5.82
CA THR A 19 18.92 -6.18 5.09
C THR A 19 20.15 -7.06 5.33
N SER A 20 20.86 -7.44 4.27
CA SER A 20 22.06 -8.28 4.38
C SER A 20 23.24 -7.57 5.05
N THR A 21 23.20 -6.24 5.12
CA THR A 21 24.18 -5.40 5.79
C THR A 21 23.53 -4.63 6.93
N ALA A 22 24.26 -4.49 8.04
CA ALA A 22 23.81 -3.69 9.16
C ALA A 22 23.78 -2.20 8.77
N ASN A 23 22.58 -1.69 8.50
CA ASN A 23 22.33 -0.28 8.24
C ASN A 23 21.01 0.14 8.88
N SER A 24 21.08 0.87 10.00
CA SER A 24 19.93 1.38 10.73
C SER A 24 19.63 2.86 10.46
N ILE A 25 20.48 3.56 9.69
CA ILE A 25 20.35 5.00 9.44
C ILE A 25 19.52 5.26 8.19
N ASN A 26 19.85 4.58 7.08
CA ASN A 26 19.19 4.76 5.79
C ASN A 26 19.10 3.45 4.98
N PRO A 27 18.52 2.38 5.54
CA PRO A 27 18.31 1.14 4.81
C PRO A 27 17.40 1.35 3.58
N VAL A 28 17.69 0.61 2.49
CA VAL A 28 16.91 0.62 1.25
C VAL A 28 16.49 -0.81 0.91
N TRP A 29 15.19 -1.02 0.75
CA TRP A 29 14.61 -2.29 0.32
C TRP A 29 14.23 -2.22 -1.16
N LYS A 30 14.76 -3.15 -1.96
CA LYS A 30 14.44 -3.30 -3.39
C LYS A 30 13.54 -4.52 -3.57
N GLU A 31 12.32 -4.40 -3.08
CA GLU A 31 11.32 -5.47 -3.12
C GLU A 31 10.19 -5.15 -4.07
N GLU A 32 9.50 -6.20 -4.53
CA GLU A 32 8.24 -6.05 -5.24
C GLU A 32 7.17 -5.45 -4.32
N ALA A 33 6.18 -4.79 -4.95
CA ALA A 33 5.09 -4.17 -4.22
C ALA A 33 4.26 -5.21 -3.46
N PHE A 34 3.83 -4.84 -2.26
CA PHE A 34 2.83 -5.63 -1.53
C PHE A 34 1.43 -5.31 -2.08
N VAL A 35 0.82 -6.28 -2.75
CA VAL A 35 -0.45 -6.08 -3.47
C VAL A 35 -1.65 -6.57 -2.66
N PHE A 36 -2.52 -5.63 -2.31
CA PHE A 36 -3.85 -5.91 -1.78
C PHE A 36 -4.87 -5.82 -2.92
N GLU A 37 -4.98 -6.89 -3.71
CA GLU A 37 -5.73 -6.92 -4.99
C GLU A 37 -7.16 -6.41 -4.90
N LYS A 38 -7.87 -6.72 -3.80
CA LYS A 38 -9.26 -6.33 -3.61
C LYS A 38 -9.53 -5.97 -2.17
N ILE A 39 -10.07 -4.78 -1.96
CA ILE A 39 -10.58 -4.28 -0.68
C ILE A 39 -12.08 -4.10 -0.84
N MET A 40 -12.88 -4.87 -0.11
CA MET A 40 -14.34 -4.89 -0.23
C MET A 40 -14.97 -3.62 0.33
N MET A 41 -14.48 -3.11 1.46
CA MET A 41 -15.01 -1.90 2.08
C MET A 41 -13.88 -0.97 2.53
N PRO A 42 -13.34 -0.12 1.63
CA PRO A 42 -12.23 0.79 1.92
C PRO A 42 -12.48 1.71 3.12
N GLU A 43 -13.73 2.09 3.39
CA GLU A 43 -14.11 2.96 4.52
C GLU A 43 -13.84 2.32 5.89
N LEU A 44 -13.87 0.99 5.97
CA LEU A 44 -13.55 0.24 7.19
C LEU A 44 -12.13 -0.29 7.20
N ALA A 45 -11.37 -0.10 6.12
CA ALA A 45 -10.04 -0.63 5.97
C ALA A 45 -8.95 0.36 6.43
N SER A 46 -7.91 -0.16 7.07
CA SER A 46 -6.74 0.61 7.49
C SER A 46 -5.45 -0.14 7.17
N LEU A 47 -4.50 0.57 6.58
CA LEU A 47 -3.15 0.10 6.30
C LEU A 47 -2.27 0.34 7.52
N LYS A 48 -1.60 -0.70 8.01
CA LYS A 48 -0.61 -0.62 9.09
C LYS A 48 0.77 -0.98 8.58
N MET A 49 1.71 -0.06 8.79
CA MET A 49 3.13 -0.27 8.57
C MET A 49 3.82 -0.38 9.93
N VAL A 50 4.72 -1.34 10.08
CA VAL A 50 5.44 -1.58 11.33
C VAL A 50 6.89 -1.87 11.02
N ALA A 51 7.79 -1.18 11.72
CA ALA A 51 9.23 -1.41 11.66
C ALA A 51 9.69 -2.16 12.91
N TRP A 52 10.57 -3.14 12.69
CA TRP A 52 11.13 -4.01 13.72
C TRP A 52 12.64 -4.07 13.51
N GLU A 53 13.40 -4.16 14.60
CA GLU A 53 14.81 -4.56 14.54
C GLU A 53 14.93 -6.07 14.30
N GLU A 54 16.12 -6.48 13.88
CA GLU A 54 16.52 -7.89 13.94
C GLU A 54 16.42 -8.39 15.40
N GLY A 55 15.86 -9.58 15.61
CA GLY A 55 15.52 -10.08 16.95
C GLY A 55 14.12 -9.71 17.45
N GLY A 56 13.35 -8.93 16.68
CA GLY A 56 11.92 -8.71 16.95
C GLY A 56 11.62 -7.58 17.94
N LYS A 57 12.59 -6.73 18.25
CA LYS A 57 12.36 -5.51 19.02
C LYS A 57 11.58 -4.48 18.18
N PHE A 58 10.52 -3.93 18.76
CA PHE A 58 9.67 -2.94 18.11
C PHE A 58 10.40 -1.59 17.96
N ILE A 59 10.31 -0.99 16.77
CA ILE A 59 10.82 0.37 16.53
C ILE A 59 9.67 1.37 16.53
N GLY A 60 8.62 1.08 15.76
CA GLY A 60 7.51 2.00 15.57
C GLY A 60 6.53 1.52 14.52
N HIS A 61 5.38 2.18 14.47
CA HIS A 61 4.32 1.87 13.53
C HIS A 61 3.59 3.10 13.01
N ARG A 62 2.81 2.92 11.95
CA ARG A 62 1.82 3.91 11.48
C ARG A 62 0.58 3.17 11.01
N VAL A 63 -0.59 3.67 11.40
CA VAL A 63 -1.89 3.24 10.85
C VAL A 63 -2.45 4.40 10.03
N ILE A 64 -2.91 4.09 8.81
CA ILE A 64 -3.48 5.06 7.86
C ILE A 64 -4.78 4.46 7.32
N PRO A 65 -5.93 5.14 7.46
CA PRO A 65 -7.17 4.71 6.80
C PRO A 65 -6.97 4.63 5.28
N VAL A 66 -7.48 3.58 4.63
CA VAL A 66 -7.29 3.38 3.18
C VAL A 66 -7.82 4.57 2.39
N ILE A 67 -8.98 5.11 2.79
CA ILE A 67 -9.59 6.31 2.17
C ILE A 67 -8.75 7.59 2.26
N ALA A 68 -7.73 7.62 3.14
CA ALA A 68 -6.85 8.77 3.32
C ALA A 68 -5.47 8.57 2.64
N VAL A 69 -5.24 7.40 2.04
CA VAL A 69 -4.00 7.11 1.31
C VAL A 69 -4.05 7.80 -0.05
N HIS A 70 -2.97 8.48 -0.39
CA HIS A 70 -2.78 9.06 -1.71
C HIS A 70 -1.72 8.24 -2.46
N SER A 71 -1.89 8.11 -3.78
CA SER A 71 -0.89 7.45 -4.63
C SER A 71 0.33 8.34 -4.81
N GLY A 72 1.52 7.73 -4.77
CA GLY A 72 2.80 8.42 -4.93
C GLY A 72 3.83 8.06 -3.86
N TYR A 73 4.91 8.85 -3.83
CA TYR A 73 5.99 8.72 -2.85
C TYR A 73 5.72 9.55 -1.60
N HIS A 74 5.83 8.92 -0.43
CA HIS A 74 5.54 9.56 0.85
C HIS A 74 6.57 9.21 1.92
N HIS A 75 6.89 10.18 2.77
CA HIS A 75 7.52 9.92 4.07
C HIS A 75 6.44 9.62 5.11
N ILE A 76 6.60 8.50 5.80
CA ILE A 76 5.71 8.03 6.85
C ILE A 76 6.45 8.08 8.17
N CYS A 77 6.20 9.12 8.97
CA CYS A 77 6.76 9.24 10.32
C CYS A 77 6.15 8.18 11.24
N LEU A 78 7.01 7.41 11.90
CA LEU A 78 6.58 6.32 12.78
C LEU A 78 6.15 6.85 14.16
N ARG A 79 5.38 6.02 14.85
CA ARG A 79 4.82 6.28 16.18
C ARG A 79 5.09 5.09 17.11
N ASN A 80 5.18 5.36 18.40
CA ASN A 80 5.29 4.31 19.41
C ASN A 80 3.97 3.54 19.59
N GLU A 81 3.92 2.59 20.51
CA GLU A 81 2.76 1.75 20.80
C GLU A 81 1.54 2.56 21.27
N SER A 82 1.77 3.66 22.01
CA SER A 82 0.73 4.60 22.44
C SER A 82 0.33 5.61 21.35
N ASN A 83 0.76 5.40 20.10
CA ASN A 83 0.49 6.26 18.96
C ASN A 83 1.04 7.70 19.12
N MET A 84 2.09 7.88 19.93
CA MET A 84 2.83 9.14 20.06
C MET A 84 3.88 9.25 18.95
N PRO A 85 4.07 10.44 18.35
CA PRO A 85 5.04 10.64 17.27
C PRO A 85 6.47 10.37 17.74
N LEU A 86 7.23 9.62 16.95
CA LEU A 86 8.68 9.51 17.09
C LEU A 86 9.36 10.58 16.23
N THR A 87 10.48 11.12 16.70
CA THR A 87 11.14 12.27 16.04
C THR A 87 11.89 11.88 14.76
N MET A 88 12.71 10.83 14.81
CA MET A 88 13.63 10.46 13.73
C MET A 88 13.14 9.31 12.84
N PRO A 89 12.55 8.20 13.38
CA PRO A 89 12.20 7.05 12.55
C PRO A 89 11.09 7.37 11.56
N SER A 90 11.39 7.24 10.27
CA SER A 90 10.42 7.37 9.18
C SER A 90 10.69 6.33 8.09
N LEU A 91 9.65 5.96 7.35
CA LEU A 91 9.75 5.10 6.17
C LEU A 91 9.48 5.95 4.93
N PHE A 92 10.30 5.81 3.89
CA PHE A 92 9.98 6.36 2.57
C PHE A 92 9.35 5.25 1.73
N VAL A 93 8.12 5.44 1.29
CA VAL A 93 7.32 4.41 0.62
C VAL A 93 6.69 4.95 -0.66
N TYR A 94 6.48 4.07 -1.63
CA TYR A 94 5.57 4.30 -2.74
C TYR A 94 4.25 3.60 -2.45
N LEU A 95 3.14 4.32 -2.58
CA LEU A 95 1.79 3.79 -2.42
C LEU A 95 1.05 3.95 -3.75
N GLU A 96 0.28 2.94 -4.13
CA GLU A 96 -0.61 3.01 -5.27
C GLU A 96 -1.99 2.52 -4.86
N VAL A 97 -2.98 3.39 -5.00
CA VAL A 97 -4.39 3.13 -4.74
C VAL A 97 -5.15 3.36 -6.04
N LYS A 98 -5.96 2.38 -6.43
CA LYS A 98 -6.77 2.38 -7.65
C LYS A 98 -8.14 1.79 -7.34
N ASP A 99 -9.12 2.17 -8.15
CA ASP A 99 -10.43 1.53 -8.13
C ASP A 99 -10.30 0.08 -8.60
N TYR A 100 -10.92 -0.83 -7.86
CA TYR A 100 -10.89 -2.24 -8.21
C TYR A 100 -11.79 -2.51 -9.42
N VAL A 101 -11.19 -3.06 -10.48
CA VAL A 101 -11.87 -3.51 -11.68
C VAL A 101 -11.66 -5.03 -11.80
N PRO A 102 -12.72 -5.85 -11.78
CA PRO A 102 -12.59 -7.27 -12.09
C PRO A 102 -12.05 -7.49 -13.51
N ASP A 103 -11.21 -8.51 -13.69
CA ASP A 103 -10.58 -8.82 -14.99
C ASP A 103 -11.60 -8.99 -16.13
N ALA A 104 -12.76 -9.59 -15.83
CA ALA A 104 -13.85 -9.77 -16.78
C ALA A 104 -14.39 -8.45 -17.37
N TRP A 105 -14.16 -7.31 -16.71
CA TRP A 105 -14.64 -5.98 -17.11
C TRP A 105 -13.49 -5.03 -17.48
N ALA A 106 -12.26 -5.52 -17.63
CA ALA A 106 -11.10 -4.69 -17.96
C ALA A 106 -11.29 -3.94 -19.29
N ASP A 107 -11.66 -4.65 -20.36
CA ASP A 107 -11.88 -4.07 -21.69
C ASP A 107 -13.02 -3.05 -21.69
N LEU A 108 -14.11 -3.36 -20.98
CA LEU A 108 -15.25 -2.46 -20.82
C LEU A 108 -14.82 -1.16 -20.12
N THR A 109 -14.02 -1.26 -19.07
CA THR A 109 -13.55 -0.09 -18.31
C THR A 109 -12.61 0.78 -19.14
N ILE A 110 -11.77 0.18 -19.98
CA ILE A 110 -10.92 0.91 -20.94
C ILE A 110 -11.80 1.67 -21.95
N ALA A 111 -12.83 1.02 -22.48
CA ALA A 111 -13.77 1.67 -23.40
C ALA A 111 -14.51 2.84 -22.74
N LEU A 112 -14.97 2.68 -21.50
CA LEU A 112 -15.69 3.73 -20.76
C LEU A 112 -14.80 4.89 -20.31
N SER A 113 -13.54 4.63 -19.97
CA SER A 113 -12.58 5.68 -19.57
C SER A 113 -12.10 6.53 -20.75
N ASN A 114 -12.13 5.99 -21.98
CA ASN A 114 -11.79 6.74 -23.19
C ASN A 114 -12.70 6.36 -24.39
N PRO A 115 -13.97 6.81 -24.39
CA PRO A 115 -14.96 6.38 -25.37
C PRO A 115 -14.63 6.84 -26.79
N ILE A 116 -14.08 8.06 -26.95
CA ILE A 116 -13.72 8.60 -28.27
C ILE A 116 -12.66 7.73 -28.95
N LYS A 117 -11.62 7.33 -28.22
CA LYS A 117 -10.58 6.44 -28.75
C LYS A 117 -11.15 5.07 -29.14
N PHE A 118 -12.08 4.54 -28.36
CA PHE A 118 -12.72 3.26 -28.63
C PHE A 118 -13.53 3.26 -29.94
N PHE A 119 -14.40 4.25 -30.13
CA PHE A 119 -15.18 4.37 -31.38
C PHE A 119 -14.28 4.59 -32.60
N ASN A 120 -13.26 5.46 -32.50
CA ASN A 120 -12.30 5.68 -33.59
C ASN A 120 -11.53 4.41 -34.02
N LEU A 121 -11.37 3.43 -33.13
CA LEU A 121 -10.72 2.14 -33.45
C LEU A 121 -11.70 1.15 -34.08
N GLN A 122 -12.99 1.23 -33.73
CA GLN A 122 -14.05 0.43 -34.35
C GLN A 122 -14.34 0.89 -35.78
N ASP A 123 -14.43 2.20 -36.02
CA ASP A 123 -14.72 2.75 -37.34
C ASP A 123 -13.59 2.49 -38.37
N LYS A 124 -12.40 2.13 -37.89
CA LYS A 124 -11.22 1.78 -38.71
C LYS A 124 -11.11 0.28 -39.00
N ARG A 125 -11.96 -0.57 -38.41
CA ARG A 125 -12.00 -2.03 -38.65
C ARG A 125 -13.03 -2.36 -39.71
#